data_AF-Q254E2-F1
#
_entry.id   AF-Q254E2-F1
#
_cell.length_a   1.000
_cell.length_b   1.000
_cell.length_c   1.000
_cell.angle_alpha   90.00
_cell.angle_beta   90.00
_cell.angle_gamma   90.00
#
_symmetry.space_group_name_H-M   'P 1'
#
loop_
_entity.id
_entity.type
_entity.pdbx_description
1 polymer ?
#
loop_
_entity_poly.entity_id
_entity_poly.type
_entity_poly.pdbx_seq_one_letter_code
_entity_poly.pdbx_strand_id
1 'polypeptide(L)'
;MKASDLFSSQALPKQEAVCRYMHSKRPKTYQLIVLIVVSILFIISGLICLSVLPSSINLTVSLILASLGWCILSFVTAQIIIKYSQPKNLRIPLGFRRVIKANFPRVFYDLVSNQDLSIIKLRELVCFMDNFGKSQNSLIKKNLHKLSPQLRNNLEAFGIDNFDIETNLQELPDLDKLLIDNSPLYWMKHFIELGSNDVLSKSYEKNEKQDRRYLGDYWFSDIGFIYQSLDGKKSSTIFNLHMYGVVQELNEKDYSCLMTHARNNTWDHQDVSVIVDRLIISSQGDYSRYTKDKEQVISGNLRVEFTEEELRNLLLRICLHGFSWDQLQLIRSVSISSWLFLSWIDESFLGGGGMKKLARRFLGDFINESSLNYEPSIALSTYSELKNVTQYKKLMNQRFTNACRTICFYFNHQTKFHKKLMNVDTYLNKEMNSPGCGV
;
A
#
# COMPACT_ATOMS: atom_id res chain seq x y z
N MET A 1 51.10 9.18 -42.79
CA MET A 1 49.90 8.46 -43.30
C MET A 1 49.10 8.00 -42.09
N LYS A 2 47.95 8.64 -41.84
CA LYS A 2 46.56 8.13 -41.97
C LYS A 2 46.19 7.17 -40.82
N ALA A 3 45.29 7.51 -39.87
CA ALA A 3 43.84 7.82 -39.97
C ALA A 3 42.97 6.57 -40.21
N SER A 4 41.74 6.59 -39.64
CA SER A 4 40.65 5.58 -39.58
C SER A 4 40.91 4.36 -38.68
N ASP A 5 40.16 4.03 -37.61
CA ASP A 5 38.77 4.30 -37.18
C ASP A 5 38.69 4.22 -35.64
N LEU A 6 38.11 5.08 -34.79
CA LEU A 6 36.93 5.97 -34.82
C LEU A 6 35.58 5.22 -34.93
N PHE A 7 34.81 5.28 -33.83
CA PHE A 7 33.50 4.67 -33.50
C PHE A 7 33.58 3.20 -33.02
N SER A 8 33.23 2.84 -31.78
CA SER A 8 31.95 3.10 -31.13
C SER A 8 32.07 3.29 -29.61
N SER A 9 32.06 4.54 -29.16
CA SER A 9 31.50 4.89 -27.86
C SER A 9 29.98 4.66 -27.95
N GLN A 10 29.46 3.69 -27.20
CA GLN A 10 28.02 3.51 -27.06
C GLN A 10 27.45 4.73 -26.36
N ALA A 11 26.84 5.59 -27.17
CA ALA A 11 25.97 6.66 -26.74
C ALA A 11 24.83 6.07 -25.90
N LEU A 12 24.88 6.28 -24.58
CA LEU A 12 23.66 6.39 -23.80
C LEU A 12 22.77 7.43 -24.50
N PRO A 13 21.50 7.10 -24.82
CA PRO A 13 20.72 7.93 -25.71
C PRO A 13 20.54 9.29 -25.04
N LYS A 14 20.92 10.36 -25.74
CA LYS A 14 20.75 11.76 -25.30
C LYS A 14 19.35 12.05 -24.73
N GLN A 15 18.35 11.25 -25.08
CA GLN A 15 16.99 11.27 -24.54
C GLN A 15 16.90 11.00 -23.02
N GLU A 16 17.69 10.08 -22.44
CA GLU A 16 17.62 9.80 -20.99
C GLU A 16 18.14 10.97 -20.14
N ALA A 17 19.21 11.61 -20.58
CA ALA A 17 19.77 12.78 -19.92
C ALA A 17 18.80 13.98 -19.99
N VAL A 18 18.14 14.16 -21.14
CA VAL A 18 17.11 15.19 -21.33
C VAL A 18 15.88 14.90 -20.47
N CYS A 19 15.42 13.65 -20.36
CA CYS A 19 14.32 13.27 -19.48
C CYS A 19 14.65 13.48 -18.00
N ARG A 20 15.87 13.15 -17.54
CA ARG A 20 16.29 13.43 -16.14
C ARG A 20 16.42 14.92 -15.86
N TYR A 21 16.90 15.71 -16.83
CA TYR A 21 16.96 17.17 -16.71
C TYR A 21 15.56 17.81 -16.65
N MET A 22 14.63 17.35 -17.50
CA MET A 22 13.23 17.79 -17.45
C MET A 22 12.53 17.41 -16.14
N HIS A 23 12.94 16.29 -15.51
CA HIS A 23 12.35 15.82 -14.26
C HIS A 23 12.83 16.59 -13.02
N SER A 24 14.03 17.19 -13.05
CA SER A 24 14.61 17.90 -11.89
C SER A 24 14.16 19.36 -11.76
N LYS A 25 13.78 20.01 -12.88
CA LYS A 25 13.29 21.39 -12.91
C LYS A 25 11.81 21.46 -13.27
N ARG A 26 10.94 20.93 -12.40
CA ARG A 26 9.47 21.05 -12.58
C ARG A 26 9.02 22.50 -12.29
N PRO A 27 8.49 23.24 -13.28
CA PRO A 27 7.92 24.55 -13.03
C PRO A 27 6.64 24.42 -12.20
N LYS A 28 6.45 25.34 -11.24
CA LYS A 28 5.20 25.45 -10.46
C LYS A 28 4.04 25.85 -11.38
N THR A 29 2.79 25.58 -10.99
CA THR A 29 1.60 25.80 -11.83
C THR A 29 1.51 27.23 -12.40
N TYR A 30 1.91 28.24 -11.63
CA TYR A 30 1.93 29.63 -12.10
C TYR A 30 3.02 29.88 -13.17
N GLN A 31 4.17 29.22 -13.08
CA GLN A 31 5.24 29.35 -14.07
C GLN A 31 4.82 28.75 -15.41
N LEU A 32 4.03 27.67 -15.39
CA LEU A 32 3.46 27.06 -16.59
C LEU A 32 2.47 28.00 -17.29
N ILE A 33 1.59 28.66 -16.54
CA ILE A 33 0.64 29.65 -17.08
C ILE A 33 1.39 30.83 -17.72
N VAL A 34 2.43 31.35 -17.04
CA VAL A 34 3.27 32.44 -17.58
C VAL A 34 3.96 32.01 -18.87
N LEU A 35 4.53 30.80 -18.94
CA LEU A 35 5.18 30.28 -20.14
C LEU A 35 4.22 30.14 -21.33
N ILE A 36 2.98 29.73 -21.09
CA ILE A 36 1.94 29.64 -22.14
C ILE A 36 1.60 31.04 -22.67
N VAL A 37 1.33 31.99 -21.77
CA VAL A 37 1.00 33.37 -22.15
C VAL A 37 2.14 34.02 -22.92
N VAL A 38 3.38 33.85 -22.47
CA VAL A 38 4.58 34.37 -23.14
C VAL A 38 4.75 33.75 -24.54
N SER A 39 4.49 32.44 -24.69
CA SER A 39 4.56 31.77 -26.01
C SER A 39 3.54 32.33 -26.99
N ILE A 40 2.30 32.56 -26.54
CA ILE A 40 1.24 33.14 -27.35
C ILE A 40 1.61 34.57 -27.76
N LEU A 41 2.15 35.38 -26.85
CA LEU A 41 2.62 36.73 -27.14
C LEU A 41 3.75 36.75 -28.18
N PHE A 42 4.70 35.81 -28.12
CA PHE A 42 5.76 35.68 -29.12
C PHE A 42 5.24 35.31 -30.51
N ILE A 43 4.24 34.40 -30.58
CA ILE A 43 3.61 34.00 -31.84
C ILE A 43 2.85 35.19 -32.44
N ILE A 44 2.04 35.89 -31.64
CA ILE A 44 1.28 37.07 -32.08
C ILE A 44 2.23 38.19 -32.51
N SER A 45 3.28 38.47 -31.74
CA SER A 45 4.29 39.48 -32.10
C SER A 45 5.01 39.13 -33.39
N GLY A 46 5.33 37.84 -33.62
CA GLY A 46 5.91 37.38 -34.88
C GLY A 46 4.98 37.62 -36.08
N LEU A 47 3.68 37.34 -35.94
CA LEU A 47 2.65 37.58 -36.97
C LEU A 47 2.41 39.07 -37.25
N ILE A 48 2.42 39.91 -36.22
CA ILE A 48 2.31 41.36 -36.37
C ILE A 48 3.55 41.92 -37.08
N CYS A 49 4.76 41.48 -36.69
CA CYS A 49 5.98 41.87 -37.39
C CYS A 49 5.90 41.53 -38.88
N LEU A 50 5.46 40.31 -39.22
CA LEU A 50 5.25 39.86 -40.61
C LEU A 50 4.36 40.81 -41.42
N SER A 51 3.42 41.47 -40.76
CA SER A 51 2.40 42.32 -41.38
C SER A 51 2.83 43.79 -41.55
N VAL A 52 3.81 44.28 -40.78
CA VAL A 52 4.08 45.71 -40.61
C VAL A 52 5.46 46.15 -41.14
N LEU A 53 6.43 45.24 -41.29
CA LEU A 53 7.83 45.59 -41.62
C LEU A 53 8.23 45.31 -43.10
N PRO A 54 9.20 46.05 -43.67
CA PRO A 54 9.72 45.84 -45.04
C PRO A 54 10.34 44.45 -45.27
N SER A 55 10.16 43.89 -46.48
CA SER A 55 10.17 42.43 -46.74
C SER A 55 11.47 41.67 -46.44
N SER A 56 12.65 42.31 -46.47
CA SER A 56 13.93 41.59 -46.37
C SER A 56 14.39 41.29 -44.94
N ILE A 57 14.05 42.13 -43.96
CA ILE A 57 14.42 41.94 -42.54
C ILE A 57 13.27 41.31 -41.75
N ASN A 58 12.04 41.60 -42.17
CA ASN A 58 10.83 41.15 -41.51
C ASN A 58 10.71 39.62 -41.46
N LEU A 59 11.01 38.95 -42.56
CA LEU A 59 10.85 37.50 -42.68
C LEU A 59 11.74 36.75 -41.68
N THR A 60 12.99 37.21 -41.50
CA THR A 60 13.95 36.62 -40.55
C THR A 60 13.55 36.83 -39.11
N VAL A 61 13.15 38.06 -38.74
CA VAL A 61 12.76 38.38 -37.35
C VAL A 61 11.44 37.68 -36.97
N SER A 62 10.48 37.65 -37.89
CA SER A 62 9.20 36.96 -37.70
C SER A 62 9.38 35.45 -37.52
N LEU A 63 10.23 34.81 -38.34
CA LEU A 63 10.55 33.38 -38.21
C LEU A 63 11.24 33.06 -36.88
N ILE A 64 12.17 33.90 -36.41
CA ILE A 64 12.86 33.69 -35.13
C ILE A 64 11.86 33.77 -33.97
N LEU A 65 11.00 34.80 -33.93
CA LEU A 65 10.01 34.97 -32.86
C LEU A 65 8.96 33.85 -32.86
N ALA A 66 8.43 33.48 -34.04
CA ALA A 66 7.46 32.41 -34.17
C ALA A 66 8.07 31.04 -33.82
N SER A 67 9.30 30.76 -34.25
CA SER A 67 9.98 29.50 -33.93
C SER A 67 10.31 29.37 -32.43
N LEU A 68 10.73 30.45 -31.77
CA LEU A 68 10.91 30.50 -30.31
C LEU A 68 9.59 30.22 -29.59
N GLY A 69 8.50 30.90 -29.99
CA GLY A 69 7.18 30.67 -29.43
C GLY A 69 6.71 29.22 -29.60
N TRP A 70 6.95 28.64 -30.78
CA TRP A 70 6.60 27.24 -31.07
C TRP A 70 7.46 26.24 -30.30
N CYS A 71 8.75 26.52 -30.10
CA CYS A 71 9.65 25.69 -29.31
C CYS A 71 9.25 25.68 -27.82
N ILE A 72 8.90 26.85 -27.26
CA ILE A 72 8.44 26.94 -25.87
C ILE A 72 7.08 26.25 -25.73
N LEU A 73 6.16 26.46 -26.67
CA LEU A 73 4.86 25.79 -26.67
C LEU A 73 5.02 24.27 -26.79
N SER A 74 5.85 23.79 -27.72
CA SER A 74 6.17 22.37 -27.88
C SER A 74 6.79 21.77 -26.60
N PHE A 75 7.72 22.48 -25.95
CA PHE A 75 8.29 22.07 -24.68
C PHE A 75 7.25 22.01 -23.56
N VAL A 76 6.37 23.01 -23.44
CA VAL A 76 5.29 23.02 -22.46
C VAL A 76 4.29 21.89 -22.74
N THR A 77 3.93 21.68 -24.00
CA THR A 77 3.01 20.61 -24.41
C THR A 77 3.62 19.24 -24.16
N ALA A 78 4.92 19.05 -24.46
CA ALA A 78 5.66 17.84 -24.12
C ALA A 78 5.74 17.63 -22.61
N GLN A 79 5.91 18.68 -21.80
CA GLN A 79 5.89 18.59 -20.33
C GLN A 79 4.49 18.25 -19.79
N ILE A 80 3.43 18.80 -20.40
CA ILE A 80 2.03 18.48 -20.08
C ILE A 80 1.74 17.03 -20.46
N ILE A 81 2.10 16.60 -21.67
CA ILE A 81 2.01 15.22 -22.14
C ILE A 81 2.82 14.34 -21.20
N ILE A 82 4.09 14.59 -20.89
CA ILE A 82 4.85 13.77 -19.92
C ILE A 82 4.18 13.74 -18.53
N LYS A 83 3.53 14.83 -18.09
CA LYS A 83 2.84 14.91 -16.80
C LYS A 83 1.48 14.18 -16.78
N TYR A 84 0.75 14.15 -17.90
CA TYR A 84 -0.60 13.57 -18.01
C TYR A 84 -0.63 12.22 -18.75
N SER A 85 0.38 11.93 -19.55
CA SER A 85 0.65 10.67 -20.23
C SER A 85 1.46 9.71 -19.37
N GLN A 86 1.76 10.04 -18.11
CA GLN A 86 2.16 9.03 -17.14
C GLN A 86 1.00 8.05 -16.99
N PRO A 87 1.11 6.81 -17.53
CA PRO A 87 0.01 5.89 -17.47
C PRO A 87 -0.12 5.37 -16.05
N LYS A 88 -1.35 5.48 -15.54
CA LYS A 88 -2.02 4.68 -14.51
C LYS A 88 -1.22 4.48 -13.21
N ASN A 89 -1.75 5.04 -12.12
CA ASN A 89 -1.39 4.72 -10.72
C ASN A 89 -1.79 3.28 -10.35
N LEU A 90 -1.43 2.27 -11.16
CA LEU A 90 -1.45 0.85 -10.79
C LEU A 90 -0.05 0.36 -10.40
N ARG A 91 0.96 1.25 -10.46
CA ARG A 91 2.35 0.95 -10.15
C ARG A 91 2.50 0.57 -8.69
N ILE A 92 3.26 -0.48 -8.45
CA ILE A 92 3.67 -0.87 -7.10
C ILE A 92 4.54 0.27 -6.51
N PRO A 93 4.21 0.82 -5.32
CA PRO A 93 4.95 1.92 -4.73
C PRO A 93 6.36 1.48 -4.30
N LEU A 94 7.29 2.44 -4.23
CA LEU A 94 8.69 2.18 -3.91
C LEU A 94 8.89 1.43 -2.59
N GLY A 95 8.05 1.70 -1.58
CA GLY A 95 8.07 0.98 -0.31
C GLY A 95 7.90 -0.53 -0.51
N PHE A 96 6.87 -0.94 -1.25
CA PHE A 96 6.61 -2.35 -1.54
C PHE A 96 7.57 -2.94 -2.57
N ARG A 97 8.09 -2.15 -3.53
CA ARG A 97 9.17 -2.63 -4.43
C ARG A 97 10.42 -3.04 -3.65
N ARG A 98 10.74 -2.39 -2.53
CA ARG A 98 11.85 -2.82 -1.64
C ARG A 98 11.56 -4.15 -0.96
N VAL A 99 10.30 -4.43 -0.60
CA VAL A 99 9.88 -5.73 -0.08
C VAL A 99 10.07 -6.81 -1.13
N ILE A 100 9.67 -6.54 -2.38
CA ILE A 100 9.90 -7.45 -3.52
C ILE A 100 11.40 -7.72 -3.68
N LYS A 101 12.23 -6.68 -3.71
CA LYS A 101 13.70 -6.81 -3.82
C LYS A 101 14.32 -7.67 -2.73
N ALA A 102 13.75 -7.65 -1.52
CA ALA A 102 14.29 -8.37 -0.37
C ALA A 102 13.88 -9.85 -0.31
N ASN A 103 12.76 -10.22 -0.94
CA ASN A 103 12.17 -11.56 -0.79
C ASN A 103 12.09 -12.34 -2.10
N PHE A 104 11.92 -11.65 -3.24
CA PHE A 104 11.88 -12.28 -4.56
C PHE A 104 13.26 -12.27 -5.23
N PRO A 105 13.46 -13.14 -6.24
CA PRO A 105 14.63 -13.08 -7.11
C PRO A 105 14.75 -11.70 -7.76
N ARG A 106 15.99 -11.25 -7.95
CA ARG A 106 16.28 -9.89 -8.43
C ARG A 106 15.51 -9.53 -9.71
N VAL A 107 15.37 -10.50 -10.61
CA VAL A 107 14.65 -10.35 -11.87
C VAL A 107 13.19 -9.89 -11.70
N PHE A 108 12.50 -10.25 -10.62
CA PHE A 108 11.15 -9.75 -10.34
C PHE A 108 11.16 -8.26 -9.99
N TYR A 109 12.11 -7.84 -9.17
CA TYR A 109 12.27 -6.43 -8.84
C TYR A 109 12.60 -5.60 -10.08
N ASP A 110 13.49 -6.12 -10.94
CA ASP A 110 13.87 -5.47 -12.18
C ASP A 110 12.69 -5.44 -13.18
N LEU A 111 11.90 -6.51 -13.30
CA LEU A 111 10.69 -6.56 -14.11
C LEU A 111 9.65 -5.54 -13.63
N VAL A 112 9.34 -5.53 -12.33
CA VAL A 112 8.38 -4.58 -11.72
C VAL A 112 8.86 -3.14 -11.91
N SER A 113 10.16 -2.90 -11.85
CA SER A 113 10.73 -1.55 -11.95
C SER A 113 10.83 -1.05 -13.38
N ASN A 114 11.22 -1.90 -14.33
CA ASN A 114 11.47 -1.54 -15.72
C ASN A 114 10.19 -1.54 -16.57
N GLN A 115 9.25 -2.45 -16.29
CA GLN A 115 7.99 -2.57 -17.03
C GLN A 115 6.79 -1.97 -16.28
N ASP A 116 7.04 -1.31 -15.14
CA ASP A 116 6.00 -0.69 -14.29
C ASP A 116 4.82 -1.62 -13.99
N LEU A 117 5.15 -2.88 -13.68
CA LEU A 117 4.17 -3.94 -13.46
C LEU A 117 3.24 -3.61 -12.28
N SER A 118 1.94 -3.83 -12.46
CA SER A 118 0.96 -3.69 -11.38
C SER A 118 0.94 -4.92 -10.47
N ILE A 119 0.37 -4.76 -9.26
CA ILE A 119 0.29 -5.88 -8.30
C ILE A 119 -0.54 -7.04 -8.84
N ILE A 120 -1.61 -6.77 -9.60
CA ILE A 120 -2.47 -7.78 -10.23
C ILE A 120 -1.66 -8.62 -11.21
N LYS A 121 -0.79 -7.98 -11.98
CA LYS A 121 0.06 -8.66 -12.97
C LYS A 121 1.21 -9.41 -12.33
N LEU A 122 1.76 -8.89 -11.23
CA LEU A 122 2.71 -9.62 -10.41
C LEU A 122 2.06 -10.88 -9.82
N ARG A 123 0.84 -10.77 -9.28
CA ARG A 123 0.05 -11.90 -8.76
C ARG A 123 -0.21 -12.95 -9.84
N GLU A 124 -0.68 -12.52 -11.01
CA GLU A 124 -0.87 -13.38 -12.18
C GLU A 124 0.40 -14.17 -12.52
N LEU A 125 1.57 -13.50 -12.54
CA LEU A 125 2.85 -14.12 -12.82
C LEU A 125 3.28 -15.12 -11.73
N VAL A 126 3.18 -14.76 -10.46
CA VAL A 126 3.56 -15.64 -9.34
C VAL A 126 2.68 -16.88 -9.30
N CYS A 127 1.35 -16.72 -9.43
CA CYS A 127 0.41 -17.85 -9.50
C CYS A 127 0.68 -18.74 -10.71
N PHE A 128 1.00 -18.15 -11.86
CA PHE A 128 1.38 -18.91 -13.04
C PHE A 128 2.63 -19.75 -12.78
N MET A 129 3.66 -19.16 -12.17
CA MET A 129 4.91 -19.86 -11.89
C MET A 129 4.77 -20.97 -10.84
N ASP A 130 3.98 -20.79 -9.78
CA ASP A 130 3.74 -21.87 -8.80
C ASP A 130 3.00 -23.07 -9.43
N ASN A 131 2.04 -22.80 -10.32
CA ASN A 131 1.28 -23.85 -11.02
C ASN A 131 2.11 -24.63 -12.04
N PHE A 132 3.05 -23.98 -12.75
CA PHE A 132 3.82 -24.59 -13.83
C PHE A 132 5.26 -24.98 -13.47
N GLY A 133 5.82 -24.39 -12.41
CA GLY A 133 7.17 -24.65 -11.91
C GLY A 133 7.39 -26.08 -11.39
N LYS A 134 6.31 -26.80 -11.06
CA LYS A 134 6.35 -28.21 -10.59
C LYS A 134 6.41 -29.24 -11.73
N SER A 135 6.31 -28.82 -12.99
CA SER A 135 6.39 -29.73 -14.16
C SER A 135 7.73 -29.59 -14.89
N GLN A 136 8.28 -30.69 -15.42
CA GLN A 136 9.57 -30.70 -16.16
C GLN A 136 9.57 -29.86 -17.47
N ASN A 137 8.45 -29.23 -17.83
CA ASN A 137 8.30 -28.31 -18.98
C ASN A 137 8.03 -26.86 -18.52
N SER A 138 8.69 -26.43 -17.43
CA SER A 138 8.40 -25.22 -16.64
C SER A 138 8.80 -23.87 -17.26
N LEU A 139 9.41 -23.84 -18.45
CA LEU A 139 9.82 -22.57 -19.08
C LEU A 139 8.59 -21.69 -19.39
N ILE A 140 8.61 -20.45 -18.90
CA ILE A 140 7.52 -19.47 -19.07
C ILE A 140 7.36 -19.17 -20.56
N LYS A 141 8.45 -19.07 -21.31
CA LYS A 141 8.44 -18.86 -22.76
C LYS A 141 7.55 -19.84 -23.53
N LYS A 142 7.54 -21.11 -23.13
CA LYS A 142 6.73 -22.15 -23.79
C LYS A 142 5.24 -22.04 -23.49
N ASN A 143 4.88 -21.35 -22.41
CA ASN A 143 3.51 -21.26 -21.90
C ASN A 143 2.95 -19.82 -21.89
N LEU A 144 3.61 -18.88 -22.57
CA LEU A 144 3.22 -17.47 -22.67
C LEU A 144 1.76 -17.22 -23.08
N HIS A 145 1.19 -18.10 -23.91
CA HIS A 145 -0.18 -17.99 -24.41
C HIS A 145 -1.26 -18.07 -23.31
N LYS A 146 -0.90 -18.58 -22.12
CA LYS A 146 -1.80 -18.68 -20.96
C LYS A 146 -1.83 -17.41 -20.11
N LEU A 147 -0.85 -16.51 -20.30
CA LEU A 147 -0.80 -15.22 -19.63
C LEU A 147 -1.66 -14.21 -20.38
N SER A 148 -2.13 -13.20 -19.66
CA SER A 148 -2.83 -12.08 -20.27
C SER A 148 -1.95 -11.36 -21.31
N PRO A 149 -2.55 -10.80 -22.39
CA PRO A 149 -1.78 -10.17 -23.46
C PRO A 149 -0.83 -9.06 -22.97
N GLN A 150 -1.25 -8.29 -21.98
CA GLN A 150 -0.43 -7.22 -21.40
C GLN A 150 0.79 -7.77 -20.64
N LEU A 151 0.61 -8.82 -19.83
CA LEU A 151 1.73 -9.41 -19.09
C LEU A 151 2.71 -10.09 -20.05
N ARG A 152 2.19 -10.78 -21.07
CA ARG A 152 3.00 -11.35 -22.14
C ARG A 152 3.86 -10.29 -22.82
N ASN A 153 3.26 -9.17 -23.25
CA ASN A 153 4.00 -8.07 -23.89
C ASN A 153 5.08 -7.50 -22.96
N ASN A 154 4.79 -7.36 -21.66
CA ASN A 154 5.76 -6.88 -20.67
C ASN A 154 6.95 -7.86 -20.51
N LEU A 155 6.69 -9.16 -20.49
CA LEU A 155 7.73 -10.19 -20.38
C LEU A 155 8.58 -10.28 -21.65
N GLU A 156 7.95 -10.20 -22.82
CA GLU A 156 8.65 -10.17 -24.11
C GLU A 156 9.54 -8.92 -24.20
N ALA A 157 9.03 -7.74 -23.82
CA ALA A 157 9.78 -6.49 -23.80
C ALA A 157 10.93 -6.47 -22.77
N PHE A 158 10.78 -7.19 -21.66
CA PHE A 158 11.83 -7.31 -20.64
C PHE A 158 12.95 -8.28 -21.04
N GLY A 159 12.64 -9.29 -21.86
CA GLY A 159 13.58 -10.34 -22.25
C GLY A 159 13.30 -11.64 -21.48
N ILE A 160 12.32 -12.40 -21.96
CA ILE A 160 11.84 -13.62 -21.29
C ILE A 160 12.91 -14.70 -21.13
N ASP A 161 13.89 -14.76 -22.04
CA ASP A 161 14.96 -15.76 -21.99
C ASP A 161 15.83 -15.58 -20.74
N ASN A 162 16.18 -14.34 -20.39
CA ASN A 162 16.91 -14.03 -19.16
C ASN A 162 16.03 -14.25 -17.92
N PHE A 163 14.73 -13.95 -18.03
CA PHE A 163 13.78 -14.18 -16.96
C PHE A 163 13.65 -15.67 -16.62
N ASP A 164 13.51 -16.54 -17.62
CA ASP A 164 13.45 -17.98 -17.44
C ASP A 164 14.74 -18.53 -16.80
N ILE A 165 15.92 -18.04 -17.19
CA ILE A 165 17.20 -18.48 -16.62
C ILE A 165 17.30 -18.15 -15.13
N GLU A 166 16.98 -16.91 -14.74
CA GLU A 166 17.13 -16.45 -13.35
C GLU A 166 16.07 -17.01 -12.40
N THR A 167 14.92 -17.44 -12.93
CA THR A 167 13.81 -17.97 -12.13
C THR A 167 13.74 -19.49 -12.08
N ASN A 168 14.49 -20.19 -12.94
CA ASN A 168 14.46 -21.65 -12.98
C ASN A 168 14.87 -22.24 -11.62
N LEU A 169 14.06 -23.18 -11.12
CA LEU A 169 14.28 -23.93 -9.87
C LEU A 169 14.22 -23.13 -8.56
N GLN A 170 13.83 -21.84 -8.58
CA GLN A 170 13.68 -21.06 -7.35
C GLN A 170 12.25 -21.17 -6.79
N GLU A 171 12.15 -21.51 -5.51
CA GLU A 171 10.89 -21.43 -4.77
C GLU A 171 10.52 -19.96 -4.58
N LEU A 172 9.33 -19.60 -5.07
CA LEU A 172 8.84 -18.23 -4.96
C LEU A 172 8.12 -18.03 -3.63
N PRO A 173 8.32 -16.88 -2.95
CA PRO A 173 7.56 -16.58 -1.76
C PRO A 173 6.09 -16.33 -2.09
N ASP A 174 5.22 -16.67 -1.15
CA ASP A 174 3.79 -16.37 -1.22
C ASP A 174 3.57 -14.84 -1.17
N LEU A 175 3.02 -14.31 -2.27
CA LEU A 175 2.74 -12.88 -2.41
C LEU A 175 1.69 -12.39 -1.42
N ASP A 176 0.65 -13.18 -1.13
CA ASP A 176 -0.41 -12.79 -0.20
C ASP A 176 0.12 -12.73 1.22
N LYS A 177 0.93 -13.72 1.61
CA LYS A 177 1.66 -13.68 2.87
C LYS A 177 2.56 -12.45 2.98
N LEU A 178 3.32 -12.12 1.93
CA LEU A 178 4.16 -10.92 1.92
C LEU A 178 3.35 -9.62 2.03
N LEU A 179 2.18 -9.54 1.39
CA LEU A 179 1.27 -8.40 1.51
C LEU A 179 0.78 -8.25 2.96
N ILE A 180 0.34 -9.34 3.58
CA ILE A 180 -0.13 -9.37 4.97
C ILE A 180 0.99 -8.96 5.94
N ASP A 181 2.18 -9.52 5.78
CA ASP A 181 3.32 -9.30 6.69
C ASP A 181 3.87 -7.86 6.61
N ASN A 182 3.76 -7.21 5.46
CA ASN A 182 4.41 -5.91 5.21
C ASN A 182 3.45 -4.72 5.12
N SER A 183 2.18 -4.93 4.80
CA SER A 183 1.20 -3.87 4.55
C SER A 183 0.05 -3.89 5.56
N PRO A 184 -0.07 -2.87 6.45
CA PRO A 184 -1.09 -2.84 7.51
C PRO A 184 -2.52 -2.97 6.99
N LEU A 185 -2.84 -2.39 5.83
CA LEU A 185 -4.20 -2.47 5.30
C LEU A 185 -4.54 -3.88 4.78
N TYR A 186 -3.57 -4.61 4.22
CA TYR A 186 -3.76 -6.01 3.84
C TYR A 186 -3.92 -6.90 5.07
N TRP A 187 -3.12 -6.68 6.11
CA TRP A 187 -3.31 -7.34 7.40
C TRP A 187 -4.72 -7.10 7.96
N MET A 188 -5.17 -5.85 7.99
CA MET A 188 -6.52 -5.51 8.49
C MET A 188 -7.63 -6.13 7.63
N LYS A 189 -7.49 -6.11 6.30
CA LYS A 189 -8.43 -6.75 5.38
C LYS A 189 -8.53 -8.25 5.68
N HIS A 190 -7.38 -8.92 5.77
CA HIS A 190 -7.33 -10.36 6.02
C HIS A 190 -7.90 -10.72 7.40
N PHE A 191 -7.60 -9.91 8.42
CA PHE A 191 -8.16 -10.07 9.77
C PHE A 191 -9.68 -10.02 9.78
N ILE A 192 -10.29 -9.11 9.00
CA ILE A 192 -11.74 -9.05 8.85
C ILE A 192 -12.28 -10.28 8.12
N GLU A 193 -11.60 -10.72 7.06
CA GLU A 193 -12.01 -11.87 6.23
C GLU A 193 -11.96 -13.21 6.98
N LEU A 194 -11.07 -13.35 7.96
CA LEU A 194 -10.99 -14.52 8.86
C LEU A 194 -12.05 -14.52 9.97
N GLY A 195 -12.78 -13.43 10.14
CA GLY A 195 -13.82 -13.30 11.16
C GLY A 195 -15.05 -14.16 10.86
N SER A 196 -15.71 -14.67 11.91
CA SER A 196 -16.93 -15.47 11.72
C SER A 196 -18.08 -14.63 11.17
N ASN A 197 -18.65 -15.06 10.04
CA ASN A 197 -19.83 -14.45 9.45
C ASN A 197 -21.06 -14.55 10.36
N ASP A 198 -21.12 -15.53 11.26
CA ASP A 198 -22.25 -15.75 12.17
C ASP A 198 -22.38 -14.66 13.24
N VAL A 199 -21.25 -14.03 13.59
CA VAL A 199 -21.20 -12.89 14.52
C VAL A 199 -21.73 -11.62 13.84
N LEU A 200 -21.47 -11.50 12.54
CA LEU A 200 -21.82 -10.36 11.71
C LEU A 200 -23.27 -10.41 11.20
N SER A 201 -23.80 -11.60 10.93
CA SER A 201 -25.19 -11.79 10.49
C SER A 201 -26.19 -11.40 11.58
N LYS A 202 -25.91 -11.74 12.85
CA LYS A 202 -26.78 -11.41 14.00
C LYS A 202 -26.81 -9.92 14.35
N SER A 203 -25.80 -9.15 13.94
CA SER A 203 -25.64 -7.74 14.30
C SER A 203 -25.98 -6.75 13.17
N TYR A 204 -26.00 -7.21 11.91
CA TYR A 204 -26.25 -6.37 10.73
C TYR A 204 -27.43 -6.86 9.86
N GLU A 205 -28.43 -7.49 10.47
CA GLU A 205 -29.73 -7.77 9.85
C GLU A 205 -30.56 -6.49 9.70
N LYS A 206 -30.28 -5.74 8.62
CA LYS A 206 -31.22 -4.94 7.82
C LYS A 206 -30.46 -3.75 7.22
N ASN A 207 -30.31 -3.82 5.91
CA ASN A 207 -29.94 -2.74 5.01
C ASN A 207 -28.44 -2.49 4.86
N GLU A 208 -28.06 -2.44 3.59
CA GLU A 208 -26.75 -2.13 3.03
C GLU A 208 -25.77 -3.31 2.93
N LYS A 209 -25.17 -3.39 1.74
CA LYS A 209 -24.18 -4.38 1.32
C LYS A 209 -23.12 -4.55 2.43
N GLN A 210 -22.63 -5.78 2.64
CA GLN A 210 -21.48 -6.14 3.49
C GLN A 210 -20.21 -5.37 3.07
N ASP A 211 -20.20 -4.08 3.33
CA ASP A 211 -19.10 -3.21 3.00
C ASP A 211 -18.07 -3.34 4.12
N ARG A 212 -16.86 -3.76 3.73
CA ARG A 212 -15.72 -4.03 4.62
C ARG A 212 -15.43 -2.88 5.59
N ARG A 213 -15.80 -1.64 5.22
CA ARG A 213 -15.69 -0.47 6.09
C ARG A 213 -16.47 -0.64 7.40
N TYR A 214 -17.65 -1.25 7.36
CA TYR A 214 -18.50 -1.48 8.53
C TYR A 214 -18.09 -2.73 9.32
N LEU A 215 -17.56 -3.74 8.64
CA LEU A 215 -16.97 -4.91 9.33
C LEU A 215 -15.74 -4.52 10.15
N GLY A 216 -14.91 -3.60 9.62
CA GLY A 216 -13.81 -3.01 10.39
C GLY A 216 -14.25 -2.20 11.60
N ASP A 217 -15.46 -1.62 11.56
CA ASP A 217 -16.02 -0.90 12.72
C ASP A 217 -16.34 -1.84 13.89
N TYR A 218 -16.63 -3.11 13.62
CA TYR A 218 -16.85 -4.16 14.62
C TYR A 218 -15.52 -4.76 15.10
N TRP A 219 -14.73 -5.35 14.19
CA TRP A 219 -13.53 -6.13 14.54
C TRP A 219 -12.40 -5.29 15.18
N PHE A 220 -12.39 -3.97 14.96
CA PHE A 220 -11.43 -3.05 15.57
C PHE A 220 -12.06 -2.15 16.64
N SER A 221 -13.26 -2.50 17.12
CA SER A 221 -13.88 -1.83 18.27
C SER A 221 -13.31 -2.34 19.59
N ASP A 222 -13.78 -1.76 20.69
CA ASP A 222 -13.48 -2.25 22.03
C ASP A 222 -13.99 -3.68 22.19
N ILE A 223 -13.08 -4.57 22.60
CA ILE A 223 -13.41 -5.96 22.90
C ILE A 223 -14.29 -5.98 24.15
N GLY A 224 -15.45 -6.63 24.06
CA GLY A 224 -16.37 -6.77 25.19
C GLY A 224 -17.28 -5.56 25.41
N PHE A 225 -17.85 -4.98 24.35
CA PHE A 225 -18.83 -3.88 24.40
C PHE A 225 -20.00 -4.11 25.39
N ILE A 226 -20.26 -5.37 25.76
CA ILE A 226 -21.30 -5.80 26.72
C ILE A 226 -20.84 -5.65 28.19
N TYR A 227 -19.53 -5.65 28.45
CA TYR A 227 -18.92 -5.52 29.78
C TYR A 227 -18.04 -4.26 29.85
N GLN A 228 -18.68 -3.08 29.84
CA GLN A 228 -17.97 -1.86 30.24
C GLN A 228 -17.59 -1.96 31.71
N SER A 229 -16.29 -1.88 32.00
CA SER A 229 -15.86 -1.55 33.35
C SER A 229 -16.26 -0.11 33.64
N LEU A 230 -17.00 0.10 34.74
CA LEU A 230 -17.44 1.38 35.30
C LEU A 230 -16.32 2.41 35.55
N ASP A 231 -15.05 2.05 35.33
CA ASP A 231 -13.89 2.77 35.85
C ASP A 231 -13.20 3.71 34.83
N GLY A 232 -13.83 4.01 33.69
CA GLY A 232 -13.37 5.04 32.75
C GLY A 232 -11.96 4.84 32.16
N LYS A 233 -11.36 3.65 32.31
CA LYS A 233 -10.02 3.33 31.79
C LYS A 233 -10.07 2.95 30.31
N LYS A 234 -8.95 3.27 29.65
CA LYS A 234 -8.64 3.14 28.22
C LYS A 234 -9.43 2.04 27.51
N SER A 235 -9.96 2.40 26.33
CA SER A 235 -10.46 1.50 25.29
C SER A 235 -9.63 0.21 25.20
N SER A 236 -10.30 -0.94 25.31
CA SER A 236 -9.70 -2.27 25.24
C SER A 236 -9.91 -2.84 23.83
N THR A 237 -9.35 -2.22 22.79
CA THR A 237 -9.31 -2.82 21.45
C THR A 237 -8.34 -4.00 21.41
N ILE A 238 -8.32 -4.75 20.30
CA ILE A 238 -7.29 -5.77 20.05
C ILE A 238 -5.87 -5.23 20.07
N PHE A 239 -5.67 -3.94 19.79
CA PHE A 239 -4.35 -3.37 19.60
C PHE A 239 -3.71 -2.94 20.92
N ASN A 240 -3.44 -3.90 21.79
CA ASN A 240 -2.72 -3.67 23.03
C ASN A 240 -1.65 -4.76 23.26
N LEU A 241 -0.69 -4.47 24.13
CA LEU A 241 0.44 -5.38 24.37
C LEU A 241 0.02 -6.62 25.16
N HIS A 242 -0.95 -6.49 26.08
CA HIS A 242 -1.51 -7.60 26.84
C HIS A 242 -2.17 -8.65 25.93
N MET A 243 -2.97 -8.23 24.96
CA MET A 243 -3.60 -9.07 23.94
C MET A 243 -2.54 -9.84 23.15
N TYR A 244 -1.49 -9.14 22.71
CA TYR A 244 -0.39 -9.79 22.01
C TYR A 244 0.26 -10.88 22.87
N GLY A 245 0.58 -10.55 24.13
CA GLY A 245 1.23 -11.50 25.03
C GLY A 245 0.41 -12.76 25.27
N VAL A 246 -0.89 -12.62 25.51
CA VAL A 246 -1.78 -13.78 25.70
C VAL A 246 -1.87 -14.63 24.43
N VAL A 247 -2.02 -14.01 23.27
CA VAL A 247 -2.16 -14.74 22.00
C VAL A 247 -0.89 -15.48 21.61
N GLN A 248 0.30 -15.00 22.01
CA GLN A 248 1.55 -15.72 21.80
C GLN A 248 1.62 -17.06 22.55
N GLU A 249 0.96 -17.17 23.70
CA GLU A 249 1.05 -18.34 24.58
C GLU A 249 -0.20 -19.23 24.53
N LEU A 250 -1.30 -18.73 23.99
CA LEU A 250 -2.54 -19.48 23.82
C LEU A 250 -2.38 -20.55 22.72
N ASN A 251 -2.98 -21.73 22.91
CA ASN A 251 -3.10 -22.77 21.89
C ASN A 251 -4.57 -23.05 21.53
N GLU A 252 -4.77 -23.76 20.42
CA GLU A 252 -6.11 -23.99 19.84
C GLU A 252 -7.03 -24.79 20.75
N LYS A 253 -6.48 -25.76 21.47
CA LYS A 253 -7.25 -26.63 22.38
C LYS A 253 -7.80 -25.83 23.55
N ASP A 254 -6.95 -25.00 24.16
CA ASP A 254 -7.38 -24.13 25.25
C ASP A 254 -8.39 -23.10 24.75
N TYR A 255 -8.13 -22.51 23.58
CA TYR A 255 -9.05 -21.53 23.01
C TYR A 255 -10.44 -22.14 22.74
N SER A 256 -10.49 -23.35 22.21
CA SER A 256 -11.73 -24.08 21.99
C SER A 256 -12.47 -24.41 23.29
N CYS A 257 -11.73 -24.77 24.35
CA CYS A 257 -12.27 -24.99 25.70
C CYS A 257 -12.86 -23.70 26.27
N LEU A 258 -12.10 -22.59 26.26
CA LEU A 258 -12.56 -21.28 26.72
C LEU A 258 -13.81 -20.83 25.95
N MET A 259 -13.82 -20.95 24.63
CA MET A 259 -14.97 -20.59 23.79
C MET A 259 -16.23 -21.39 24.17
N THR A 260 -16.07 -22.69 24.47
CA THR A 260 -17.17 -23.56 24.91
C THR A 260 -17.75 -23.09 26.24
N HIS A 261 -16.89 -22.80 27.23
CA HIS A 261 -17.32 -22.32 28.53
C HIS A 261 -17.94 -20.92 28.48
N ALA A 262 -17.41 -20.02 27.65
CA ALA A 262 -17.97 -18.69 27.42
C ALA A 262 -19.39 -18.76 26.81
N ARG A 263 -19.61 -19.62 25.81
CA ARG A 263 -20.92 -19.77 25.15
C ARG A 263 -21.96 -20.42 26.05
N ASN A 264 -21.53 -21.34 26.92
CA ASN A 264 -22.42 -22.09 27.81
C ASN A 264 -22.62 -21.40 29.17
N ASN A 265 -22.11 -20.18 29.38
CA ASN A 265 -22.16 -19.46 30.66
C ASN A 265 -21.57 -20.26 31.84
N THR A 266 -20.51 -21.03 31.60
CA THR A 266 -19.82 -21.86 32.61
C THR A 266 -18.39 -21.37 32.82
N TRP A 267 -18.19 -20.05 32.85
CA TRP A 267 -16.86 -19.45 32.94
C TRP A 267 -16.14 -19.75 34.27
N ASP A 268 -16.91 -20.06 35.33
CA ASP A 268 -16.41 -20.48 36.64
C ASP A 268 -16.03 -21.97 36.75
N HIS A 269 -15.96 -22.66 35.62
CA HIS A 269 -15.50 -24.05 35.57
C HIS A 269 -13.99 -24.16 35.83
N GLN A 270 -13.58 -25.26 36.48
CA GLN A 270 -12.18 -25.53 36.86
C GLN A 270 -11.22 -25.51 35.67
N ASP A 271 -11.66 -25.98 34.50
CA ASP A 271 -10.84 -25.99 33.28
C ASP A 271 -10.42 -24.58 32.86
N VAL A 272 -11.28 -23.58 33.05
CA VAL A 272 -10.96 -22.16 32.77
C VAL A 272 -9.86 -21.69 33.72
N SER A 273 -9.97 -22.00 35.01
CA SER A 273 -8.95 -21.64 36.00
C SER A 273 -7.59 -22.26 35.70
N VAL A 274 -7.55 -23.55 35.33
CA VAL A 274 -6.30 -24.23 34.94
C VAL A 274 -5.63 -23.56 33.73
N ILE A 275 -6.41 -23.14 32.74
CA ILE A 275 -5.89 -22.41 31.57
C ILE A 275 -5.37 -21.02 31.99
N VAL A 276 -6.10 -20.29 32.83
CA VAL A 276 -5.71 -18.97 33.34
C VAL A 276 -4.42 -19.05 34.16
N ASP A 277 -4.32 -19.99 35.10
CA ASP A 277 -3.15 -20.21 35.96
C ASP A 277 -1.89 -20.55 35.16
N ARG A 278 -2.04 -21.27 34.05
CA ARG A 278 -0.91 -21.54 33.16
C ARG A 278 -0.53 -20.28 32.38
N LEU A 279 -1.52 -19.58 31.82
CA LEU A 279 -1.29 -18.39 30.99
C LEU A 279 -0.73 -17.22 31.80
N ILE A 280 -1.15 -17.01 33.05
CA ILE A 280 -0.65 -15.92 33.88
C ILE A 280 0.87 -16.02 34.08
N ILE A 281 1.41 -17.24 34.15
CA ILE A 281 2.86 -17.47 34.27
C ILE A 281 3.55 -17.25 32.92
N SER A 282 3.00 -17.79 31.83
CA SER A 282 3.66 -17.78 30.52
C SER A 282 3.54 -16.45 29.76
N SER A 283 2.42 -15.75 29.91
CA SER A 283 2.12 -14.51 29.19
C SER A 283 2.66 -13.25 29.88
N GLN A 284 3.24 -13.38 31.07
CA GLN A 284 3.90 -12.27 31.76
C GLN A 284 5.39 -12.17 31.40
N GLY A 285 5.96 -11.00 31.66
CA GLY A 285 7.39 -10.76 31.55
C GLY A 285 7.76 -9.83 30.41
N ASP A 286 9.05 -9.79 30.09
CA ASP A 286 9.60 -8.88 29.10
C ASP A 286 9.56 -9.48 27.68
N TYR A 287 8.86 -8.79 26.79
CA TYR A 287 8.70 -9.15 25.39
C TYR A 287 9.84 -8.63 24.50
N SER A 288 10.87 -8.00 25.07
CA SER A 288 12.10 -7.62 24.36
C SER A 288 12.75 -8.81 23.64
N ARG A 289 12.58 -10.04 24.14
CA ARG A 289 13.05 -11.29 23.49
C ARG A 289 12.51 -11.50 22.07
N TYR A 290 11.39 -10.89 21.73
CA TYR A 290 10.78 -10.97 20.39
C TYR A 290 11.21 -9.82 19.46
N THR A 291 12.02 -8.88 19.95
CA THR A 291 12.61 -7.82 19.12
C THR A 291 13.90 -8.29 18.46
N LYS A 292 14.08 -7.98 17.17
CA LYS A 292 15.37 -8.20 16.49
C LYS A 292 16.34 -7.08 16.90
N ASP A 293 17.63 -7.39 17.06
CA ASP A 293 18.67 -6.47 17.58
C ASP A 293 18.74 -5.09 16.90
N LYS A 294 18.31 -4.98 15.63
CA LYS A 294 18.27 -3.70 14.89
C LYS A 294 17.09 -2.78 15.24
N GLU A 295 16.15 -3.25 16.05
CA GLU A 295 14.94 -2.53 16.48
C GLU A 295 14.95 -2.13 17.96
N GLN A 296 16.04 -2.41 18.69
CA GLN A 296 16.25 -2.13 20.12
C GLN A 296 16.10 -0.64 20.55
N VAL A 297 15.78 0.26 19.62
CA VAL A 297 15.55 1.69 19.90
C VAL A 297 14.12 1.95 20.45
N ILE A 298 13.29 0.93 20.60
CA ILE A 298 11.96 1.06 21.21
C ILE A 298 12.13 1.17 22.74
N SER A 299 12.25 2.41 23.22
CA SER A 299 12.40 2.80 24.64
C SER A 299 11.08 2.66 25.45
N GLY A 300 10.26 1.65 25.16
CA GLY A 300 9.03 1.36 25.91
C GLY A 300 9.26 0.23 26.91
N ASN A 301 8.60 0.27 28.07
CA ASN A 301 8.49 -0.90 28.94
C ASN A 301 7.68 -1.97 28.19
N LEU A 302 8.36 -2.97 27.62
CA LEU A 302 7.74 -4.12 26.94
C LEU A 302 7.34 -5.22 27.92
N ARG A 303 7.35 -4.91 29.22
CA ARG A 303 6.90 -5.82 30.25
C ARG A 303 5.39 -5.84 30.31
N VAL A 304 4.84 -7.03 30.26
CA VAL A 304 3.41 -7.28 30.48
C VAL A 304 3.25 -7.92 31.85
N GLU A 305 2.34 -7.36 32.62
CA GLU A 305 1.92 -7.86 33.93
C GLU A 305 0.39 -8.01 33.90
N PHE A 306 -0.10 -9.08 34.51
CA PHE A 306 -1.52 -9.38 34.62
C PHE A 306 -1.85 -9.67 36.09
N THR A 307 -2.98 -9.18 36.57
CA THR A 307 -3.68 -9.90 37.64
C THR A 307 -4.43 -11.09 37.05
N GLU A 308 -4.73 -12.09 37.88
CA GLU A 308 -5.56 -13.23 37.47
C GLU A 308 -6.92 -12.76 36.92
N GLU A 309 -7.54 -11.80 37.61
CA GLU A 309 -8.80 -11.18 37.20
C GLU A 309 -8.69 -10.46 35.84
N GLU A 310 -7.62 -9.70 35.60
CA GLU A 310 -7.38 -9.01 34.32
C GLU A 310 -7.25 -10.00 33.16
N LEU A 311 -6.48 -11.08 33.34
CA LEU A 311 -6.29 -12.10 32.33
C LEU A 311 -7.60 -12.86 32.06
N ARG A 312 -8.30 -13.26 33.12
CA ARG A 312 -9.59 -13.95 33.04
C ARG A 312 -10.63 -13.11 32.31
N ASN A 313 -10.69 -11.81 32.61
CA ASN A 313 -11.57 -10.86 31.93
C ASN A 313 -11.17 -10.66 30.47
N LEU A 314 -9.88 -10.54 30.15
CA LEU A 314 -9.42 -10.42 28.77
C LEU A 314 -9.79 -11.65 27.93
N LEU A 315 -9.53 -12.86 28.43
CA LEU A 315 -9.88 -14.11 27.75
C LEU A 315 -11.39 -14.23 27.52
N LEU A 316 -12.20 -13.87 28.52
CA LEU A 316 -13.65 -13.85 28.38
C LEU A 316 -14.09 -12.87 27.28
N ARG A 317 -13.54 -11.65 27.28
CA ARG A 317 -13.83 -10.62 26.27
C ARG A 317 -13.45 -11.10 24.86
N ILE A 318 -12.29 -11.74 24.69
CA ILE A 318 -11.86 -12.33 23.41
C ILE A 318 -12.87 -13.36 22.92
N CYS A 319 -13.33 -14.26 23.80
CA CYS A 319 -14.29 -15.30 23.44
C CYS A 319 -15.67 -14.72 23.10
N LEU A 320 -16.17 -13.78 23.91
CA LEU A 320 -17.47 -13.15 23.71
C LEU A 320 -17.51 -12.22 22.49
N HIS A 321 -16.37 -11.58 22.14
CA HIS A 321 -16.24 -10.82 20.90
C HIS A 321 -16.24 -11.73 19.66
N GLY A 322 -16.03 -13.04 19.83
CA GLY A 322 -16.21 -14.01 18.76
C GLY A 322 -15.08 -14.03 17.73
N PHE A 323 -13.84 -13.75 18.15
CA PHE A 323 -12.69 -13.98 17.29
C PHE A 323 -12.62 -15.44 16.82
N SER A 324 -12.09 -15.68 15.63
CA SER A 324 -11.72 -17.02 15.19
C SER A 324 -10.30 -17.37 15.63
N TRP A 325 -9.98 -18.67 15.66
CA TRP A 325 -8.60 -19.09 15.92
C TRP A 325 -7.63 -18.53 14.89
N ASP A 326 -8.03 -18.48 13.61
CA ASP A 326 -7.22 -17.92 12.53
C ASP A 326 -6.95 -16.43 12.71
N GLN A 327 -7.92 -15.66 13.24
CA GLN A 327 -7.69 -14.26 13.61
C GLN A 327 -6.62 -14.12 14.71
N LEU A 328 -6.62 -15.01 15.70
CA LEU A 328 -5.59 -15.02 16.75
C LEU A 328 -4.23 -15.44 16.17
N GLN A 329 -4.18 -16.41 15.26
CA GLN A 329 -2.95 -16.78 14.54
C GLN A 329 -2.39 -15.61 13.72
N LEU A 330 -3.27 -14.82 13.10
CA LEU A 330 -2.87 -13.64 12.36
C LEU A 330 -2.31 -12.52 13.26
N ILE A 331 -2.75 -12.40 14.52
CA ILE A 331 -2.09 -11.53 15.50
C ILE A 331 -0.71 -12.10 15.86
N ARG A 332 -0.63 -13.42 16.04
CA ARG A 332 0.59 -14.11 16.45
C ARG A 332 1.73 -13.94 15.44
N SER A 333 1.41 -13.91 14.14
CA SER A 333 2.40 -13.79 13.05
C SER A 333 3.01 -12.39 12.92
N VAL A 334 2.38 -11.36 13.50
CA VAL A 334 2.88 -9.98 13.41
C VAL A 334 4.07 -9.80 14.34
N SER A 335 5.17 -9.27 13.82
CA SER A 335 6.32 -8.91 14.66
C SER A 335 5.93 -7.90 15.74
N ILE A 336 6.51 -8.02 16.93
CA ILE A 336 6.23 -7.11 18.06
C ILE A 336 6.43 -5.63 17.69
N SER A 337 7.44 -5.31 16.89
CA SER A 337 7.71 -3.93 16.40
C SER A 337 6.59 -3.40 15.51
N SER A 338 6.00 -4.23 14.67
CA SER A 338 4.83 -3.86 13.86
C SER A 338 3.57 -3.79 14.72
N TRP A 339 3.40 -4.69 15.67
CA TRP A 339 2.26 -4.69 16.59
C TRP A 339 2.20 -3.43 17.45
N LEU A 340 3.32 -3.07 18.11
CA LEU A 340 3.44 -1.84 18.89
C LEU A 340 3.14 -0.59 18.07
N PHE A 341 3.50 -0.60 16.79
CA PHE A 341 3.16 0.49 15.88
C PHE A 341 1.65 0.56 15.61
N LEU A 342 0.97 -0.57 15.43
CA LEU A 342 -0.49 -0.61 15.30
C LEU A 342 -1.19 -0.16 16.58
N SER A 343 -0.71 -0.62 17.75
CA SER A 343 -1.17 -0.15 19.07
C SER A 343 -1.02 1.35 19.23
N TRP A 344 0.13 1.90 18.87
CA TRP A 344 0.37 3.33 18.93
C TRP A 344 -0.55 4.13 17.99
N ILE A 345 -0.85 3.61 16.80
CA ILE A 345 -1.85 4.21 15.91
C ILE A 345 -3.23 4.17 16.57
N ASP A 346 -3.62 3.06 17.18
CA ASP A 346 -4.93 2.91 17.79
C ASP A 346 -5.13 3.86 18.98
N GLU A 347 -4.11 3.96 19.85
CA GLU A 347 -4.09 4.86 21.00
C GLU A 347 -3.99 6.35 20.63
N SER A 348 -3.55 6.68 19.40
CA SER A 348 -3.40 8.07 18.95
C SER A 348 -4.72 8.86 18.81
N PHE A 349 -5.85 8.18 18.94
CA PHE A 349 -7.17 8.79 18.96
C PHE A 349 -7.73 8.86 20.39
N LEU A 350 -8.36 9.98 20.76
CA LEU A 350 -8.99 10.15 22.08
C LEU A 350 -10.03 9.05 22.30
N GLY A 351 -9.80 8.21 23.32
CA GLY A 351 -10.65 7.05 23.62
C GLY A 351 -10.35 5.79 22.81
N GLY A 352 -9.21 5.69 22.13
CA GLY A 352 -8.83 4.51 21.32
C GLY A 352 -9.55 4.44 19.96
N GLY A 353 -9.26 3.41 19.16
CA GLY A 353 -9.94 3.18 17.88
C GLY A 353 -9.37 3.94 16.68
N GLY A 354 -8.11 4.40 16.74
CA GLY A 354 -7.41 4.93 15.57
C GLY A 354 -7.36 3.95 14.40
N MET A 355 -7.24 2.65 14.67
CA MET A 355 -7.24 1.60 13.65
C MET A 355 -8.62 1.40 13.03
N LYS A 356 -9.68 1.44 13.84
CA LYS A 356 -11.07 1.47 13.37
C LYS A 356 -11.32 2.59 12.36
N LYS A 357 -10.81 3.80 12.63
CA LYS A 357 -10.93 4.94 11.70
C LYS A 357 -10.20 4.74 10.38
N LEU A 358 -9.02 4.12 10.42
CA LEU A 358 -8.29 3.76 9.20
C LEU A 358 -9.08 2.72 8.39
N ALA A 359 -9.61 1.70 9.07
CA ALA A 359 -10.43 0.65 8.46
C ALA A 359 -11.60 1.25 7.67
N ARG A 360 -12.41 2.08 8.36
CA ARG A 360 -13.59 2.73 7.81
C ARG A 360 -13.29 3.61 6.60
N ARG A 361 -12.12 4.22 6.54
CA ARG A 361 -11.76 5.16 5.46
C ARG A 361 -11.10 4.49 4.27
N PHE A 362 -10.30 3.44 4.48
CA PHE A 362 -9.36 2.96 3.46
C PHE A 362 -9.51 1.47 3.08
N LEU A 363 -10.26 0.64 3.82
CA LEU A 363 -10.45 -0.78 3.49
C LEU A 363 -11.59 -1.07 2.49
N GLY A 364 -12.32 -0.05 2.05
CA GLY A 364 -13.30 -0.18 0.98
C GLY A 364 -12.64 -0.34 -0.39
N ASP A 365 -13.00 0.51 -1.33
CA ASP A 365 -12.53 0.39 -2.71
C ASP A 365 -11.01 0.52 -2.89
N PHE A 366 -10.32 1.26 -2.01
CA PHE A 366 -8.89 1.55 -2.17
C PHE A 366 -7.98 0.33 -2.09
N ILE A 367 -8.41 -0.76 -1.44
CA ILE A 367 -7.66 -2.02 -1.33
C ILE A 367 -8.19 -3.12 -2.24
N ASN A 368 -9.36 -2.93 -2.85
CA ASN A 368 -9.91 -3.91 -3.76
C ASN A 368 -9.24 -3.75 -5.13
N GLU A 369 -8.31 -4.65 -5.48
CA GLU A 369 -7.58 -4.65 -6.75
C GLU A 369 -8.49 -4.60 -8.00
N SER A 370 -9.74 -5.07 -7.90
CA SER A 370 -10.73 -5.02 -8.99
C SER A 370 -11.51 -3.70 -9.08
N SER A 371 -11.40 -2.83 -8.08
CA SER A 371 -12.14 -1.57 -8.04
C SER A 371 -11.48 -0.50 -8.91
N LEU A 372 -12.29 0.34 -9.55
CA LEU A 372 -11.81 1.54 -10.25
C LEU A 372 -11.12 2.53 -9.31
N ASN A 373 -11.46 2.52 -8.01
CA ASN A 373 -10.84 3.39 -7.02
C ASN A 373 -9.65 2.72 -6.30
N TYR A 374 -9.17 1.57 -6.78
CA TYR A 374 -7.98 0.93 -6.24
C TYR A 374 -6.79 1.89 -6.32
N GLU A 375 -6.10 2.07 -5.19
CA GLU A 375 -4.93 2.95 -5.11
C GLU A 375 -3.75 2.18 -4.49
N PRO A 376 -2.82 1.65 -5.31
CA PRO A 376 -1.68 0.88 -4.84
C PRO A 376 -0.80 1.64 -3.84
N SER A 377 -0.69 2.96 -3.97
CA SER A 377 0.08 3.77 -3.02
C SER A 377 -0.50 3.73 -1.60
N ILE A 378 -1.81 3.49 -1.47
CA ILE A 378 -2.50 3.31 -0.19
C ILE A 378 -2.49 1.83 0.18
N ALA A 379 -2.99 0.96 -0.69
CA ALA A 379 -3.13 -0.47 -0.43
C ALA A 379 -1.80 -1.14 -0.06
N LEU A 380 -0.72 -0.80 -0.77
CA LEU A 380 0.61 -1.40 -0.63
C LEU A 380 1.55 -0.57 0.25
N SER A 381 1.03 0.44 0.97
CA SER A 381 1.83 1.18 1.96
C SER A 381 2.37 0.21 3.01
N THR A 382 3.69 0.24 3.23
CA THR A 382 4.35 -0.70 4.15
C THR A 382 4.42 -0.18 5.59
N TYR A 383 4.58 -1.06 6.58
CA TYR A 383 4.88 -0.67 7.97
C TYR A 383 6.07 0.30 8.03
N SER A 384 7.13 0.03 7.28
CA SER A 384 8.34 0.86 7.25
C SER A 384 8.07 2.28 6.74
N GLU A 385 7.23 2.40 5.72
CA GLU A 385 6.85 3.68 5.11
C GLU A 385 6.00 4.49 6.07
N LEU A 386 4.98 3.88 6.68
CA LEU A 386 4.13 4.56 7.64
C LEU A 386 4.90 4.98 8.89
N LYS A 387 5.77 4.12 9.42
CA LYS A 387 6.67 4.46 10.55
C LYS A 387 7.53 5.70 10.23
N ASN A 388 7.99 5.84 9.00
CA ASN A 388 8.77 7.01 8.57
C ASN A 388 7.91 8.27 8.46
N VAL A 389 6.74 8.17 7.81
CA VAL A 389 5.80 9.29 7.63
C VAL A 389 5.33 9.84 8.98
N THR A 390 5.07 8.96 9.94
CA THR A 390 4.63 9.37 11.28
C THR A 390 5.77 9.75 12.21
N GLN A 391 7.04 9.67 11.76
CA GLN A 391 8.23 9.85 12.60
C GLN A 391 8.18 8.99 13.88
N TYR A 392 7.68 7.75 13.76
CA TYR A 392 7.39 6.85 14.88
C TYR A 392 8.53 6.78 15.90
N LYS A 393 9.77 6.56 15.42
CA LYS A 393 10.96 6.48 16.28
C LYS A 393 11.20 7.74 17.14
N LYS A 394 10.82 8.92 16.65
CA LYS A 394 10.99 10.19 17.36
C LYS A 394 9.83 10.48 18.31
N LEU A 395 8.64 10.01 17.96
CA LEU A 395 7.38 10.43 18.57
C LEU A 395 6.75 9.40 19.49
N MET A 396 7.24 8.16 19.53
CA MET A 396 6.68 7.09 20.37
C MET A 396 6.71 7.43 21.88
N ASN A 397 7.70 8.20 22.33
CA ASN A 397 7.78 8.65 23.73
C ASN A 397 6.82 9.81 24.05
N GLN A 398 6.11 10.36 23.06
CA GLN A 398 5.16 11.44 23.23
C GLN A 398 3.74 10.86 23.22
N ARG A 399 3.12 10.81 24.41
CA ARG A 399 1.82 10.17 24.70
C ARG A 399 0.60 10.68 23.89
N PHE A 400 0.75 11.74 23.08
CA PHE A 400 -0.37 12.41 22.38
C PHE A 400 -0.02 12.83 20.96
N THR A 401 0.70 12.01 20.21
CA THR A 401 0.99 12.29 18.80
C THR A 401 -0.10 11.71 17.91
N ASN A 402 -0.69 12.54 17.04
CA ASN A 402 -1.87 12.21 16.24
C ASN A 402 -1.52 11.32 15.02
N ALA A 403 -0.94 10.14 15.28
CA ALA A 403 -0.42 9.20 14.29
C ALA A 403 -1.47 8.83 13.24
N CYS A 404 -2.67 8.45 13.69
CA CYS A 404 -3.80 8.13 12.81
C CYS A 404 -4.13 9.30 11.88
N ARG A 405 -4.14 10.54 12.38
CA ARG A 405 -4.39 11.73 11.55
C ARG A 405 -3.29 11.98 10.53
N THR A 406 -2.02 11.79 10.90
CA THR A 406 -0.88 11.91 9.98
C THR A 406 -0.98 10.89 8.85
N ILE A 407 -1.29 9.62 9.17
CA ILE A 407 -1.52 8.57 8.17
C ILE A 407 -2.73 8.91 7.28
N CYS A 408 -3.84 9.37 7.88
CA CYS A 408 -5.01 9.82 7.12
C CYS A 408 -4.66 10.96 6.18
N PHE A 409 -3.86 11.95 6.60
CA PHE A 409 -3.43 13.04 5.73
C PHE A 409 -2.53 12.55 4.60
N TYR A 410 -1.61 11.63 4.89
CA TYR A 410 -0.77 11.00 3.89
C TYR A 410 -1.61 10.28 2.83
N PHE A 411 -2.54 9.42 3.24
CA PHE A 411 -3.43 8.72 2.30
C PHE A 411 -4.38 9.66 1.56
N ASN A 412 -4.96 10.66 2.24
CA ASN A 412 -5.82 11.66 1.59
C ASN A 412 -5.06 12.50 0.56
N HIS A 413 -3.77 12.74 0.79
CA HIS A 413 -2.93 13.38 -0.22
C HIS A 413 -2.83 12.49 -1.45
N GLN A 414 -2.53 11.19 -1.29
CA GLN A 414 -2.48 10.22 -2.41
C GLN A 414 -3.82 10.12 -3.17
N THR A 415 -4.97 10.07 -2.46
CA THR A 415 -6.29 10.01 -3.13
C THR A 415 -6.61 11.26 -3.94
N LYS A 416 -6.17 12.46 -3.50
CA LYS A 416 -6.37 13.69 -4.27
C LYS A 416 -5.61 13.66 -5.61
N PHE A 417 -4.41 13.08 -5.64
CA PHE A 417 -3.71 12.86 -6.91
C PHE A 417 -4.49 11.90 -7.81
N HIS A 418 -4.95 10.78 -7.26
CA HIS A 418 -5.74 9.79 -7.99
C HIS A 418 -7.02 10.37 -8.61
N LYS A 419 -7.84 11.09 -7.83
CA LYS A 419 -9.09 11.71 -8.32
C LYS A 419 -8.85 12.76 -9.40
N LYS A 420 -7.78 13.56 -9.26
CA LYS A 420 -7.41 14.57 -10.26
C LYS A 420 -7.01 13.93 -11.59
N LEU A 421 -6.37 12.76 -11.55
CA LEU A 421 -6.01 11.97 -12.73
C LEU A 421 -7.25 11.35 -13.40
N MET A 422 -8.11 10.67 -12.62
CA MET A 422 -9.34 10.06 -13.13
C MET A 422 -10.25 11.06 -13.87
N ASN A 423 -10.38 12.28 -13.33
CA ASN A 423 -11.19 13.33 -13.98
C ASN A 423 -10.59 13.81 -15.31
N VAL A 424 -9.26 13.83 -15.44
CA VAL A 424 -8.58 14.20 -16.70
C VAL A 424 -8.76 13.10 -17.74
N ASP A 425 -8.62 11.83 -17.35
CA ASP A 425 -8.82 10.68 -18.26
C ASP A 425 -10.27 10.60 -18.77
N THR A 426 -11.24 10.87 -17.89
CA THR A 426 -12.66 10.89 -18.26
C THR A 426 -12.96 12.02 -19.25
N TYR A 427 -12.30 13.17 -19.10
CA TYR A 427 -12.45 14.30 -20.01
C TYR A 427 -11.81 14.01 -21.38
N LEU A 428 -10.58 13.46 -21.40
CA LEU A 428 -9.88 13.10 -22.63
C LEU A 428 -10.60 12.00 -23.41
N ASN A 429 -11.11 10.96 -22.74
CA ASN A 429 -11.89 9.91 -23.39
C ASN A 429 -13.23 10.40 -23.92
N LYS A 430 -13.82 11.43 -23.30
CA LYS A 430 -15.06 12.05 -23.78
C LYS A 430 -14.83 12.91 -25.02
N GLU A 431 -13.70 13.60 -25.11
CA GLU A 431 -13.33 14.36 -26.31
C GLU A 431 -12.90 13.45 -27.46
N MET A 432 -12.12 12.39 -27.20
CA MET A 432 -11.68 11.45 -28.25
C MET A 432 -12.81 10.57 -28.80
N ASN A 433 -13.88 10.34 -28.02
CA ASN A 433 -15.07 9.60 -28.46
C ASN A 433 -16.25 10.52 -28.81
N SER A 434 -16.03 11.84 -28.90
CA SER A 434 -17.03 12.77 -29.43
C SER A 434 -17.14 12.56 -30.95
N PRO A 435 -18.30 12.14 -31.49
CA PRO A 435 -18.49 12.03 -32.93
C PRO A 435 -18.62 13.44 -33.51
N GLY A 436 -17.47 14.05 -33.85
CA GLY A 436 -17.48 15.39 -34.42
C GLY A 436 -16.12 16.07 -34.40
N CYS A 437 -15.17 15.54 -35.18
CA CYS A 437 -14.12 16.32 -35.86
C CYS A 437 -13.46 15.44 -36.92
N GLY A 438 -14.28 14.97 -37.87
CA GLY A 438 -13.82 14.68 -39.22
C GLY A 438 -14.21 15.87 -40.08
N VAL A 439 -13.26 16.79 -40.31
CA VAL A 439 -13.19 17.63 -41.50
C VAL A 439 -11.75 17.59 -41.97
#